data_AF-A0A1G6Q3I9-F1
#
_entry.id   AF-A0A1G6Q3I9-F1
#
_cell.length_a   1.000
_cell.length_b   1.000
_cell.length_c   1.000
_cell.angle_alpha   90.00
_cell.angle_beta   90.00
_cell.angle_gamma   90.00
#
_symmetry.space_group_name_H-M   'P 1'
#
loop_
_entity.id
_entity.type
_entity.pdbx_description
1 polymer ?
#
loop_
_entity_poly.entity_id
_entity_poly.type
_entity_poly.pdbx_seq_one_letter_code
_entity_poly.pdbx_strand_id
1 'polypeptide(L)'
;MSFGRFHNWLAVKPIRRMLFVGGVSIVTFNLIRLLIGGGPSLAATAICALLAIGISETLSAAPQWPRDWTAGLKSWASNSPARVIKLLVAVLMIVGCSAATTTPSDELAQAVFRGVKMAGIFIVIMLPPAVLMFQTHTGQWQSVARGMQAFVYGLAAYSLFLWLVGLQGDGWATVLREQPHEVVIALIVGAICWVIFSMARTLSWEPVKGVDLAKAGLAWPLQKPSQQDERHTAFHEAGHALCYAALGKLPDNSRMVMNDGTDPRGVLGFVTGVDEGNRLSSQVFVEWLMLVFLAGKMGEMIGIGQATLGAGSDHCKWQSAARQYLSNHYEGIYYIEPQNKFEQVLNDEKLQELERLQLVRLQQLFDLNREVFRDLAEAFLAKRVLERSEMIPFLARVTLPEGFPRPFGDFSVFCHD
;
A
#
# COMPACT_ATOMS: atom_id res chain seq x y z
N MET A 1 26.21 9.85 10.36
CA MET A 1 25.53 8.94 11.33
C MET A 1 26.57 8.50 12.35
N SER A 2 26.41 8.77 13.66
CA SER A 2 27.44 8.38 14.65
C SER A 2 27.44 6.86 14.87
N PHE A 3 28.61 6.28 15.15
CA PHE A 3 28.81 4.83 15.33
C PHE A 3 27.87 4.24 16.41
N GLY A 4 27.54 5.04 17.44
CA GLY A 4 26.57 4.67 18.48
C GLY A 4 25.12 4.57 17.99
N ARG A 5 24.68 5.40 17.04
CA ARG A 5 23.35 5.29 16.42
C ARG A 5 23.23 4.08 15.49
N PHE A 6 24.34 3.69 14.86
CA PHE A 6 24.40 2.50 14.02
C PHE A 6 24.34 1.19 14.83
N HIS A 7 25.05 1.15 15.97
CA HIS A 7 24.99 0.01 16.89
C HIS A 7 23.59 -0.18 17.49
N ASN A 8 22.95 0.91 17.93
CA ASN A 8 21.58 0.85 18.45
C ASN A 8 20.54 0.52 17.35
N TRP A 9 20.78 0.93 16.10
CA TRP A 9 19.93 0.56 14.95
C TRP A 9 19.95 -0.95 14.66
N LEU A 10 21.12 -1.60 14.79
CA LEU A 10 21.27 -3.05 14.71
C LEU A 10 20.70 -3.78 15.93
N ALA A 11 20.66 -3.15 17.10
CA ALA A 11 20.27 -3.83 18.34
C ALA A 11 18.75 -4.05 18.51
N VAL A 12 17.92 -3.28 17.82
CA VAL A 12 16.48 -3.15 18.17
C VAL A 12 15.57 -4.22 17.55
N LYS A 13 15.96 -4.92 16.47
CA LYS A 13 15.16 -6.04 15.92
C LYS A 13 16.05 -7.15 15.30
N PRO A 14 15.83 -8.45 15.64
CA PRO A 14 16.63 -9.58 15.13
C PRO A 14 16.68 -9.64 13.60
N ILE A 15 15.57 -9.29 12.94
CA ILE A 15 15.46 -9.22 11.47
C ILE A 15 16.37 -8.14 10.85
N ARG A 16 16.63 -7.02 11.55
CA ARG A 16 17.55 -5.98 11.06
C ARG A 16 18.99 -6.45 11.06
N ARG A 17 19.38 -7.24 12.07
CA ARG A 17 20.67 -7.93 12.12
C ARG A 17 20.79 -8.97 11.01
N MET A 18 19.73 -9.77 10.81
CA MET A 18 19.69 -10.80 9.77
C MET A 18 19.86 -10.23 8.35
N LEU A 19 19.15 -9.15 8.01
CA LEU A 19 19.25 -8.53 6.70
C LEU A 19 20.59 -7.80 6.48
N PHE A 20 21.10 -7.12 7.52
CA PHE A 20 22.38 -6.43 7.44
C PHE A 20 23.55 -7.42 7.37
N VAL A 21 23.61 -8.40 8.27
CA VAL A 21 24.68 -9.42 8.29
C VAL A 21 24.60 -10.33 7.08
N GLY A 22 23.40 -10.75 6.66
CA GLY A 22 23.20 -11.56 5.46
C GLY A 22 23.58 -10.81 4.18
N GLY A 23 23.12 -9.57 4.03
CA GLY A 23 23.48 -8.71 2.90
C GLY A 23 24.98 -8.42 2.83
N VAL A 24 25.59 -8.02 3.95
CA VAL A 24 27.03 -7.73 4.02
C VAL A 24 27.88 -8.98 3.79
N SER A 25 27.49 -10.14 4.31
CA SER A 25 28.23 -11.40 4.11
C SER A 25 28.17 -11.87 2.66
N ILE A 26 27.02 -11.80 2.01
CA ILE A 26 26.86 -12.14 0.59
C ILE A 26 27.67 -11.19 -0.29
N VAL A 27 27.67 -9.89 0.01
CA VAL A 27 28.41 -8.87 -0.74
C VAL A 27 29.93 -9.03 -0.53
N THR A 28 30.38 -9.23 0.71
CA THR A 28 31.81 -9.38 1.04
C THR A 28 32.39 -10.67 0.45
N PHE A 29 31.65 -11.78 0.49
CA PHE A 29 32.10 -13.05 -0.07
C PHE A 29 32.20 -13.00 -1.61
N ASN A 30 31.22 -12.40 -2.29
CA ASN A 30 31.30 -12.22 -3.74
C ASN A 30 32.41 -11.25 -4.15
N LEU A 31 32.66 -10.19 -3.37
CA LEU A 31 33.80 -9.28 -3.55
C LEU A 31 35.15 -10.00 -3.42
N ILE A 32 35.32 -10.82 -2.39
CA ILE A 32 36.53 -11.64 -2.19
C ILE A 32 36.71 -12.60 -3.36
N ARG A 33 35.66 -13.26 -3.83
CA ARG A 33 35.77 -14.22 -4.94
C ARG A 33 36.11 -13.57 -6.29
N LEU A 34 35.57 -12.37 -6.53
CA LEU A 34 35.94 -11.51 -7.66
C LEU A 34 37.41 -11.06 -7.58
N LEU A 35 37.92 -10.77 -6.37
CA LEU A 35 39.30 -10.35 -6.15
C LEU A 35 40.32 -11.50 -6.32
N ILE A 36 39.92 -12.76 -6.09
CA ILE A 36 40.79 -13.94 -6.27
C ILE A 36 40.63 -14.58 -7.67
N GLY A 37 39.94 -13.91 -8.61
CA GLY A 37 39.80 -14.38 -10.00
C GLY A 37 38.83 -15.55 -10.20
N GLY A 38 37.96 -15.84 -9.22
CA GLY A 38 36.94 -16.88 -9.35
C GLY A 38 35.74 -16.42 -10.21
N GLY A 39 35.34 -17.25 -11.18
CA GLY A 39 34.13 -17.02 -11.97
C GLY A 39 32.83 -17.12 -11.16
N PRO A 40 31.71 -16.52 -11.64
CA PRO A 40 30.43 -16.59 -10.95
C PRO A 40 29.95 -18.04 -10.87
N SER A 41 29.59 -18.52 -9.67
CA SER A 41 29.05 -19.87 -9.50
C SER A 41 27.81 -19.86 -8.59
N LEU A 42 26.70 -20.34 -9.15
CA LEU A 42 25.39 -20.42 -8.50
C LEU A 42 25.44 -21.20 -7.19
N ALA A 43 26.16 -22.31 -7.20
CA ALA A 43 26.29 -23.18 -6.04
C ALA A 43 26.90 -22.42 -4.85
N ALA A 44 27.94 -21.63 -5.07
CA ALA A 44 28.58 -20.89 -3.98
C ALA A 44 27.71 -19.74 -3.46
N THR A 45 27.01 -19.02 -4.33
CA THR A 45 26.10 -17.95 -3.90
C THR A 45 24.90 -18.51 -3.14
N ALA A 46 24.36 -19.65 -3.57
CA ALA A 46 23.29 -20.35 -2.88
C ALA A 46 23.77 -20.94 -1.53
N ILE A 47 24.95 -21.56 -1.48
CA ILE A 47 25.56 -22.07 -0.25
C ILE A 47 25.87 -20.93 0.72
N CYS A 48 26.36 -19.78 0.26
CA CYS A 48 26.59 -18.61 1.11
C CYS A 48 25.30 -17.96 1.59
N ALA A 49 24.23 -17.94 0.79
CA ALA A 49 22.92 -17.50 1.25
C ALA A 49 22.38 -18.45 2.33
N LEU A 50 22.53 -19.76 2.16
CA LEU A 50 22.13 -20.77 3.15
C LEU A 50 22.99 -20.73 4.43
N LEU A 51 24.30 -20.52 4.31
CA LEU A 51 25.21 -20.34 5.44
C LEU A 51 24.96 -19.01 6.17
N ALA A 52 24.64 -17.93 5.45
CA ALA A 52 24.27 -16.65 6.05
C ALA A 52 22.95 -16.76 6.83
N ILE A 53 22.00 -17.57 6.34
CA ILE A 53 20.78 -17.94 7.07
C ILE A 53 21.13 -18.75 8.32
N GLY A 54 21.97 -19.79 8.22
CA GLY A 54 22.35 -20.63 9.37
C GLY A 54 23.23 -19.95 10.43
N ILE A 55 24.15 -19.07 10.03
CA ILE A 55 24.97 -18.25 10.94
C ILE A 55 24.09 -17.18 11.62
N SER A 56 23.11 -16.62 10.88
CA SER A 56 22.11 -15.72 11.46
C SER A 56 21.21 -16.44 12.47
N GLU A 57 20.86 -17.71 12.24
CA GLU A 57 20.07 -18.53 13.17
C GLU A 57 20.84 -18.85 14.46
N THR A 58 22.13 -19.16 14.37
CA THR A 58 22.99 -19.46 15.54
C THR A 58 23.31 -18.22 16.39
N LEU A 59 23.46 -17.05 15.77
CA LEU A 59 23.66 -15.77 16.48
C LEU A 59 22.37 -15.17 17.06
N SER A 60 21.19 -15.65 16.64
CA SER A 60 19.87 -15.13 17.05
C SER A 60 19.16 -15.96 18.12
N ALA A 61 19.86 -16.86 18.80
CA ALA A 61 19.29 -17.67 19.88
C ALA A 61 18.93 -16.82 21.11
N ALA A 62 17.75 -16.21 21.09
CA ALA A 62 16.92 -15.90 22.27
C ALA A 62 15.46 -16.31 21.97
N PRO A 63 14.73 -16.84 22.97
CA PRO A 63 13.80 -17.94 22.76
C PRO A 63 12.37 -17.42 22.59
N GLN A 64 11.95 -17.06 21.38
CA GLN A 64 10.51 -16.87 21.05
C GLN A 64 10.26 -16.66 19.55
N TRP A 65 10.77 -17.54 18.69
CA TRP A 65 10.16 -17.72 17.35
C TRP A 65 9.23 -18.94 17.38
N PRO A 66 7.92 -18.79 17.15
CA PRO A 66 7.00 -19.92 17.15
C PRO A 66 7.03 -20.64 15.79
N ARG A 67 7.20 -21.96 15.87
CA ARG A 67 6.71 -23.12 15.08
C ARG A 67 6.03 -22.99 13.70
N ASP A 68 5.66 -21.83 13.15
CA ASP A 68 4.84 -21.75 11.94
C ASP A 68 5.54 -21.07 10.74
N TRP A 69 6.71 -21.57 10.36
CA TRP A 69 7.29 -21.31 9.03
C TRP A 69 6.33 -21.70 7.90
N THR A 70 5.46 -22.67 8.16
CA THR A 70 4.36 -23.12 7.31
C THR A 70 3.31 -22.03 7.04
N ALA A 71 3.07 -21.10 7.98
CA ALA A 71 2.13 -20.00 7.80
C ALA A 71 2.71 -18.87 6.92
N GLY A 72 4.01 -18.60 7.05
CA GLY A 72 4.74 -17.69 6.15
C GLY A 72 4.78 -18.25 4.72
N LEU A 73 5.07 -19.53 4.56
CA LEU A 73 5.01 -20.25 3.28
C LEU A 73 3.58 -20.32 2.71
N LYS A 74 2.56 -20.54 3.55
CA LYS A 74 1.14 -20.51 3.12
C LYS A 74 0.68 -19.12 2.71
N SER A 75 1.09 -18.06 3.40
CA SER A 75 0.80 -16.66 3.04
C SER A 75 1.54 -16.24 1.76
N TRP A 76 2.74 -16.76 1.54
CA TRP A 76 3.50 -16.57 0.31
C TRP A 76 2.90 -17.36 -0.87
N ALA A 77 2.45 -18.60 -0.63
CA ALA A 77 1.79 -19.45 -1.62
C ALA A 77 0.35 -19.04 -1.94
N SER A 78 -0.38 -18.43 -0.99
CA SER A 78 -1.74 -17.90 -1.20
C SER A 78 -1.74 -16.58 -1.97
N ASN A 79 -0.59 -15.90 -2.07
CA ASN A 79 -0.39 -14.75 -2.93
C ASN A 79 -0.11 -15.19 -4.37
N SER A 80 -1.18 -15.31 -5.16
CA SER A 80 -1.22 -15.48 -6.63
C SER A 80 -0.05 -16.28 -7.24
N PRO A 81 -0.20 -17.56 -7.62
CA PRO A 81 0.86 -18.36 -8.25
C PRO A 81 1.57 -17.67 -9.42
N ALA A 82 0.89 -16.76 -10.13
CA ALA A 82 1.50 -15.87 -11.13
C ALA A 82 2.66 -15.01 -10.61
N ARG A 83 2.64 -14.53 -9.35
CA ARG A 83 3.73 -13.76 -8.73
C ARG A 83 4.95 -14.63 -8.47
N VAL A 84 4.74 -15.85 -7.97
CA VAL A 84 5.80 -16.84 -7.75
C VAL A 84 6.44 -17.24 -9.08
N ILE A 85 5.63 -17.48 -10.12
CA ILE A 85 6.11 -17.76 -11.47
C ILE A 85 6.92 -16.57 -12.03
N LYS A 86 6.44 -15.33 -11.89
CA LYS A 86 7.17 -14.13 -12.34
C LYS A 86 8.52 -13.96 -11.62
N LEU A 87 8.58 -14.24 -10.32
CA LEU A 87 9.84 -14.18 -9.56
C LEU A 87 10.80 -15.31 -9.96
N LEU A 88 10.30 -16.53 -10.15
CA LEU A 88 11.09 -17.65 -10.66
C LEU A 88 11.64 -17.36 -12.06
N VAL A 89 10.82 -16.83 -12.97
CA VAL A 89 11.25 -16.41 -14.31
C VAL A 89 12.32 -15.32 -14.21
N ALA A 90 12.15 -14.32 -13.34
CA ALA A 90 13.16 -13.27 -13.14
C ALA A 90 14.48 -13.86 -12.62
N VAL A 91 14.46 -14.78 -11.67
CA VAL A 91 15.66 -15.47 -11.16
C VAL A 91 16.32 -16.31 -12.25
N LEU A 92 15.55 -17.07 -13.03
CA LEU A 92 16.07 -17.84 -14.15
C LEU A 92 16.67 -16.95 -15.24
N MET A 93 16.08 -15.77 -15.50
CA MET A 93 16.66 -14.78 -16.41
C MET A 93 17.97 -14.20 -15.89
N ILE A 94 18.08 -13.88 -14.59
CA ILE A 94 19.34 -13.43 -13.98
C ILE A 94 20.44 -14.46 -14.23
N VAL A 95 20.14 -15.73 -13.95
CA VAL A 95 21.08 -16.85 -14.07
C VAL A 95 21.48 -17.07 -15.54
N GLY A 96 20.49 -17.19 -16.43
CA GLY A 96 20.72 -17.45 -17.85
C GLY A 96 21.48 -16.32 -18.54
N CYS A 97 21.06 -15.08 -18.33
CA CYS A 97 21.72 -13.91 -18.94
C CYS A 97 23.14 -13.75 -18.39
N SER A 98 23.36 -13.90 -17.08
CA SER A 98 24.69 -13.77 -16.48
C SER A 98 25.66 -14.85 -16.97
N ALA A 99 25.18 -16.09 -17.14
CA ALA A 99 26.00 -17.19 -17.64
C ALA A 99 26.34 -17.06 -19.13
N ALA A 100 25.44 -16.46 -19.92
CA ALA A 100 25.61 -16.26 -21.35
C ALA A 100 26.24 -14.91 -21.73
N THR A 101 26.51 -14.02 -20.76
CA THR A 101 27.07 -12.68 -21.04
C THR A 101 28.53 -12.81 -21.46
N THR A 102 28.80 -12.41 -22.71
CA THR A 102 30.16 -12.25 -23.24
C THR A 102 30.60 -10.80 -23.16
N THR A 103 31.91 -10.57 -23.09
CA THR A 103 32.46 -9.22 -23.21
C THR A 103 32.58 -8.86 -24.70
N PRO A 104 32.09 -7.68 -25.14
CA PRO A 104 32.27 -7.23 -26.52
C PRO A 104 33.75 -7.14 -26.89
N SER A 105 34.07 -7.34 -28.17
CA SER A 105 35.45 -7.23 -28.68
C SER A 105 35.82 -5.80 -29.06
N ASP A 106 34.83 -4.98 -29.44
CA ASP A 106 35.00 -3.59 -29.84
C ASP A 106 35.23 -2.64 -28.65
N GLU A 107 36.16 -1.69 -28.78
CA GLU A 107 36.55 -0.77 -27.70
C GLU A 107 35.40 0.15 -27.23
N LEU A 108 34.56 0.62 -28.15
CA LEU A 108 33.40 1.47 -27.86
C LEU A 108 32.32 0.64 -27.15
N ALA A 109 32.06 -0.57 -27.65
CA ALA A 109 31.14 -1.51 -27.01
C ALA A 109 31.59 -1.90 -25.59
N GLN A 110 32.90 -2.11 -25.39
CA GLN A 110 33.48 -2.36 -24.07
C GLN A 110 33.36 -1.17 -23.12
N ALA A 111 33.47 0.06 -23.61
CA ALA A 111 33.28 1.26 -22.79
C ALA A 111 31.83 1.37 -22.28
N VAL A 112 30.84 1.17 -23.15
CA VAL A 112 29.42 1.14 -22.78
C VAL A 112 29.13 -0.03 -21.83
N PHE A 113 29.66 -1.22 -22.12
CA PHE A 113 29.50 -2.41 -21.26
C PHE A 113 30.04 -2.16 -19.85
N ARG A 114 31.22 -1.55 -19.72
CA ARG A 114 31.78 -1.15 -18.42
C ARG A 114 30.95 -0.08 -17.72
N GLY A 115 30.45 0.92 -18.46
CA GLY A 115 29.58 1.97 -17.93
C GLY A 115 28.27 1.42 -17.37
N VAL A 116 27.57 0.57 -18.12
CA VAL A 116 26.34 -0.09 -17.68
C VAL A 116 26.60 -1.02 -16.50
N LYS A 117 27.71 -1.77 -16.49
CA LYS A 117 28.09 -2.64 -15.37
C LYS A 117 28.28 -1.86 -14.07
N MET A 118 28.96 -0.71 -14.11
CA MET A 118 29.23 0.11 -12.92
C MET A 118 28.02 0.93 -12.47
N ALA A 119 27.30 1.57 -13.39
CA ALA A 119 26.14 2.39 -13.06
C ALA A 119 24.89 1.56 -12.73
N GLY A 120 24.67 0.48 -13.48
CA GLY A 120 23.52 -0.42 -13.28
C GLY A 120 23.58 -1.16 -11.95
N ILE A 121 24.76 -1.67 -11.55
CA ILE A 121 24.90 -2.33 -10.25
C ILE A 121 24.68 -1.36 -9.09
N PHE A 122 25.11 -0.10 -9.24
CA PHE A 122 24.89 0.94 -8.25
C PHE A 122 23.39 1.25 -8.08
N ILE A 123 22.65 1.38 -9.18
CA ILE A 123 21.19 1.61 -9.16
C ILE A 123 20.47 0.43 -8.49
N VAL A 124 20.82 -0.80 -8.87
CA VAL A 124 20.19 -2.01 -8.34
C VAL A 124 20.50 -2.23 -6.86
N ILE A 125 21.71 -1.89 -6.39
CA ILE A 125 22.10 -2.05 -4.98
C ILE A 125 21.57 -0.92 -4.10
N MET A 126 21.58 0.34 -4.56
CA MET A 126 21.21 1.49 -3.73
C MET A 126 19.70 1.71 -3.64
N LEU A 127 18.95 1.40 -4.70
CA LEU A 127 17.53 1.70 -4.78
C LEU A 127 16.68 0.93 -3.75
N PRO A 128 16.81 -0.40 -3.59
CA PRO A 128 15.99 -1.13 -2.62
C PRO A 128 16.23 -0.68 -1.18
N PRO A 129 17.49 -0.53 -0.69
CA PRO A 129 17.76 0.04 0.63
C PRO A 129 17.24 1.46 0.80
N ALA A 130 17.34 2.33 -0.22
CA ALA A 130 16.80 3.68 -0.16
C ALA A 130 15.27 3.67 -0.06
N VAL A 131 14.59 2.87 -0.88
CA VAL A 131 13.12 2.69 -0.83
C VAL A 131 12.69 2.09 0.52
N LEU A 132 13.40 1.09 1.02
CA LEU A 132 13.20 0.51 2.36
C LEU A 132 13.40 1.57 3.44
N MET A 133 14.44 2.41 3.34
CA MET A 133 14.74 3.45 4.33
C MET A 133 13.65 4.52 4.39
N PHE A 134 13.11 4.96 3.24
CA PHE A 134 12.03 5.95 3.20
C PHE A 134 10.66 5.36 3.57
N GLN A 135 10.41 4.08 3.31
CA GLN A 135 9.09 3.46 3.53
C GLN A 135 8.95 2.74 4.87
N THR A 136 10.04 2.46 5.60
CA THR A 136 9.99 1.74 6.89
C THR A 136 9.58 2.60 8.08
N HIS A 137 9.41 3.92 7.91
CA HIS A 137 8.75 4.77 8.91
C HIS A 137 7.30 4.34 9.22
N THR A 138 6.66 3.52 8.37
CA THR A 138 5.27 3.09 8.54
C THR A 138 5.09 1.68 9.13
N GLY A 139 6.17 0.94 9.40
CA GLY A 139 6.11 -0.37 10.09
C GLY A 139 5.41 -1.51 9.30
N GLN A 140 5.07 -1.32 8.03
CA GLN A 140 4.28 -2.28 7.25
C GLN A 140 5.14 -3.31 6.49
N TRP A 141 4.91 -4.61 6.75
CA TRP A 141 5.58 -5.76 6.10
C TRP A 141 5.48 -5.75 4.56
N GLN A 142 4.39 -5.21 4.03
CA GLN A 142 4.16 -5.11 2.59
C GLN A 142 5.17 -4.18 1.90
N SER A 143 5.73 -3.20 2.61
CA SER A 143 6.76 -2.29 2.09
C SER A 143 8.12 -3.00 1.92
N VAL A 144 8.44 -3.93 2.83
CA VAL A 144 9.68 -4.72 2.74
C VAL A 144 9.63 -5.71 1.58
N ALA A 145 8.50 -6.42 1.45
CA ALA A 145 8.29 -7.33 0.32
C ALA A 145 8.34 -6.60 -1.03
N ARG A 146 7.79 -5.38 -1.12
CA ARG A 146 7.88 -4.53 -2.34
C ARG A 146 9.31 -4.12 -2.66
N GLY A 147 10.09 -3.71 -1.66
CA GLY A 147 11.51 -3.38 -1.84
C GLY A 147 12.32 -4.56 -2.36
N MET A 148 12.08 -5.77 -1.82
CA MET A 148 12.72 -6.99 -2.29
C MET A 148 12.31 -7.38 -3.73
N GLN A 149 11.05 -7.17 -4.11
CA GLN A 149 10.60 -7.42 -5.49
C GLN A 149 11.25 -6.45 -6.49
N ALA A 150 11.30 -5.16 -6.15
CA ALA A 150 11.98 -4.16 -6.96
C ALA A 150 13.47 -4.50 -7.17
N PHE A 151 14.12 -5.05 -6.13
CA PHE A 151 15.51 -5.53 -6.23
C PHE A 151 15.66 -6.69 -7.22
N VAL A 152 14.82 -7.73 -7.12
CA VAL A 152 14.90 -8.92 -7.99
C VAL A 152 14.60 -8.56 -9.44
N TYR A 153 13.58 -7.73 -9.70
CA TYR A 153 13.27 -7.28 -11.07
C TYR A 153 14.33 -6.33 -11.62
N GLY A 154 14.90 -5.45 -10.79
CA GLY A 154 16.04 -4.62 -11.16
C GLY A 154 17.27 -5.44 -11.54
N LEU A 155 17.59 -6.49 -10.78
CA LEU A 155 18.66 -7.45 -11.10
C LEU A 155 18.40 -8.19 -12.41
N ALA A 156 17.16 -8.60 -12.67
CA ALA A 156 16.80 -9.30 -13.90
C ALA A 156 16.93 -8.40 -15.12
N ALA A 157 16.43 -7.16 -15.06
CA ALA A 157 16.59 -6.17 -16.13
C ALA A 157 18.06 -5.85 -16.36
N TYR A 158 18.83 -5.61 -15.30
CA TYR A 158 20.27 -5.37 -15.39
C TYR A 158 21.03 -6.51 -16.07
N SER A 159 20.75 -7.76 -15.68
CA SER A 159 21.39 -8.95 -16.25
C SER A 159 21.05 -9.12 -17.73
N LEU A 160 19.79 -8.87 -18.11
CA LEU A 160 19.33 -8.91 -19.49
C LEU A 160 20.02 -7.84 -20.35
N PHE A 161 20.11 -6.60 -19.86
CA PHE A 161 20.75 -5.52 -20.59
C PHE A 161 22.26 -5.72 -20.74
N LEU A 162 22.94 -6.24 -19.72
CA LEU A 162 24.36 -6.61 -19.87
C LEU A 162 24.55 -7.71 -20.91
N TRP A 163 23.68 -8.72 -20.92
CA TRP A 163 23.72 -9.77 -21.92
C TRP A 163 23.48 -9.23 -23.34
N LEU A 164 22.50 -8.35 -23.54
CA LEU A 164 22.22 -7.71 -24.83
C LEU A 164 23.39 -6.84 -25.33
N VAL A 165 24.00 -6.06 -24.44
CA VAL A 165 25.20 -5.27 -24.77
C VAL A 165 26.38 -6.19 -25.09
N GLY A 166 26.53 -7.30 -24.37
CA GLY A 166 27.55 -8.32 -24.63
C GLY A 166 27.39 -9.04 -25.97
N LEU A 167 26.14 -9.30 -26.38
CA LEU A 167 25.79 -10.06 -27.58
C LEU A 167 25.80 -9.19 -28.85
N GLN A 168 25.22 -7.99 -28.79
CA GLN A 168 25.04 -7.12 -29.95
C GLN A 168 26.02 -5.95 -29.99
N GLY A 169 26.82 -5.78 -28.93
CA GLY A 169 27.82 -4.73 -28.71
C GLY A 169 28.57 -4.32 -29.96
N ASP A 170 29.23 -5.30 -30.55
CA ASP A 170 30.15 -5.11 -31.67
C ASP A 170 29.41 -4.68 -32.95
N GLY A 171 28.13 -5.06 -33.11
CA GLY A 171 27.32 -4.74 -34.28
C GLY A 171 26.91 -3.28 -34.35
N TRP A 172 26.42 -2.70 -33.24
CA TRP A 172 26.04 -1.29 -33.21
C TRP A 172 27.23 -0.34 -33.01
N ALA A 173 28.33 -0.82 -32.42
CA ALA A 173 29.52 0.01 -32.22
C ALA A 173 30.16 0.45 -33.54
N THR A 174 30.13 -0.40 -34.58
CA THR A 174 30.61 -0.03 -35.92
C THR A 174 29.79 1.09 -36.57
N VAL A 175 28.47 1.12 -36.32
CA VAL A 175 27.53 2.14 -36.84
C VAL A 175 27.68 3.48 -36.10
N LEU A 176 28.12 3.46 -34.84
CA LEU A 176 28.20 4.66 -33.97
C LEU A 176 29.56 5.37 -33.99
N ARG A 177 30.55 4.87 -34.75
CA ARG A 177 31.89 5.48 -34.85
C ARG A 177 31.92 6.85 -35.55
N GLU A 178 30.82 7.26 -36.18
CA GLU A 178 30.73 8.53 -36.93
C GLU A 178 30.45 9.77 -36.05
N GLN A 179 30.38 9.63 -34.72
CA GLN A 179 29.98 10.69 -33.78
C GLN A 179 30.99 10.85 -32.61
N PRO A 180 31.07 12.03 -31.96
CA PRO A 180 32.00 12.27 -30.84
C PRO A 180 31.74 11.32 -29.67
N HIS A 181 32.75 10.48 -29.37
CA HIS A 181 32.60 9.21 -28.65
C HIS A 181 32.10 9.35 -27.20
N GLU A 182 32.52 10.36 -26.43
CA GLU A 182 32.28 10.37 -24.98
C GLU A 182 30.83 10.72 -24.59
N VAL A 183 30.23 11.72 -25.26
CA VAL A 183 28.85 12.17 -24.97
C VAL A 183 27.84 11.10 -25.38
N VAL A 184 28.08 10.44 -26.51
CA VAL A 184 27.22 9.37 -27.03
C VAL A 184 27.23 8.17 -26.09
N ILE A 185 28.40 7.77 -25.57
CA ILE A 185 28.51 6.70 -24.55
C ILE A 185 27.71 7.06 -23.30
N ALA A 186 27.86 8.27 -22.77
CA ALA A 186 27.16 8.71 -21.57
C ALA A 186 25.63 8.70 -21.74
N LEU A 187 25.13 9.13 -22.92
CA LEU A 187 23.70 9.11 -23.24
C LEU A 187 23.15 7.69 -23.37
N ILE A 188 23.88 6.77 -24.02
CA ILE A 188 23.48 5.37 -24.15
C ILE A 188 23.45 4.67 -22.78
N VAL A 189 24.50 4.86 -21.97
CA VAL A 189 24.56 4.32 -20.60
C VAL A 189 23.42 4.88 -19.75
N GLY A 190 23.16 6.19 -19.83
CA GLY A 190 22.06 6.85 -19.14
C GLY A 190 20.69 6.32 -19.55
N ALA A 191 20.45 6.13 -20.85
CA ALA A 191 19.19 5.58 -21.37
C ALA A 191 18.97 4.14 -20.90
N ILE A 192 19.99 3.28 -20.97
CA ILE A 192 19.91 1.89 -20.48
C ILE A 192 19.64 1.86 -18.98
N CYS A 193 20.35 2.68 -18.20
CA CYS A 193 20.14 2.80 -16.76
C CYS A 193 18.73 3.30 -16.41
N TRP A 194 18.20 4.25 -17.18
CA TRP A 194 16.84 4.76 -17.01
C TRP A 194 15.78 3.69 -17.31
N VAL A 195 15.99 2.87 -18.34
CA VAL A 195 15.08 1.74 -18.65
C VAL A 195 15.12 0.69 -17.54
N ILE A 196 16.32 0.29 -17.06
CA ILE A 196 16.47 -0.63 -15.92
C ILE A 196 15.71 -0.09 -14.69
N PHE A 197 15.88 1.20 -14.40
CA PHE A 197 15.19 1.88 -13.29
C PHE A 197 13.66 1.90 -13.47
N SER A 198 13.17 2.25 -14.67
CA SER A 198 11.74 2.34 -14.98
C SER A 198 11.06 0.97 -14.88
N MET A 199 11.72 -0.09 -15.38
CA MET A 199 11.23 -1.47 -15.28
C MET A 199 11.20 -1.95 -13.82
N ALA A 200 12.25 -1.70 -13.04
CA ALA A 200 12.29 -2.06 -11.62
C ALA A 200 11.14 -1.41 -10.82
N ARG A 201 10.77 -0.17 -11.18
CA ARG A 201 9.67 0.56 -10.52
C ARG A 201 8.29 0.06 -10.94
N THR A 202 8.05 -0.06 -12.25
CA THR A 202 6.73 -0.44 -12.80
C THR A 202 6.32 -1.87 -12.44
N LEU A 203 7.27 -2.83 -12.45
CA LEU A 203 7.01 -4.22 -12.07
C LEU A 203 6.79 -4.42 -10.55
N SER A 204 7.26 -3.49 -9.72
CA SER A 204 7.06 -3.50 -8.26
C SER A 204 5.72 -2.88 -7.82
N TRP A 205 5.02 -2.20 -8.73
CA TRP A 205 3.82 -1.44 -8.42
C TRP A 205 2.56 -2.20 -8.84
N GLU A 206 2.18 -3.22 -8.06
CA GLU A 206 0.78 -3.66 -8.04
C GLU A 206 0.12 -3.11 -6.77
N PRO A 207 -0.97 -2.33 -6.89
CA PRO A 207 -1.75 -1.96 -5.71
C PRO A 207 -2.20 -3.25 -5.00
N VAL A 208 -2.19 -3.23 -3.68
CA VAL A 208 -2.87 -4.25 -2.87
C VAL A 208 -4.36 -4.09 -3.14
N LYS A 209 -4.83 -4.70 -4.22
CA LYS A 209 -6.25 -4.88 -4.46
C LYS A 209 -6.72 -5.93 -3.45
N GLY A 210 -7.88 -5.69 -2.85
CA GLY A 210 -8.62 -6.75 -2.16
C GLY A 210 -8.76 -7.97 -3.07
N VAL A 211 -9.09 -9.12 -2.48
CA VAL A 211 -9.17 -10.41 -3.19
C VAL A 211 -9.92 -10.25 -4.52
N ASP A 212 -9.16 -10.22 -5.63
CA ASP A 212 -9.68 -10.02 -6.98
C ASP A 212 -10.07 -11.40 -7.52
N LEU A 213 -11.28 -11.83 -7.18
CA LEU A 213 -11.85 -13.14 -7.53
C LEU A 213 -11.78 -13.42 -9.05
N ALA A 214 -11.77 -12.37 -9.89
CA ALA A 214 -11.61 -12.46 -11.33
C ALA A 214 -10.26 -13.05 -11.77
N LYS A 215 -9.18 -12.85 -11.00
CA LYS A 215 -7.84 -13.40 -11.32
C LYS A 215 -7.65 -14.86 -10.87
N ALA A 216 -8.60 -15.43 -10.14
CA ALA A 216 -8.58 -16.84 -9.73
C ALA A 216 -9.13 -17.80 -10.81
N GLY A 217 -9.38 -17.33 -12.04
CA GLY A 217 -10.05 -18.11 -13.08
C GLY A 217 -11.56 -18.24 -12.87
N LEU A 218 -12.07 -17.69 -11.78
CA LEU A 218 -13.49 -17.45 -11.51
C LEU A 218 -13.83 -16.03 -11.97
N ALA A 219 -13.66 -15.77 -13.27
CA ALA A 219 -14.20 -14.56 -13.87
C ALA A 219 -15.72 -14.73 -13.93
N TRP A 220 -16.38 -14.41 -12.82
CA TRP A 220 -17.81 -14.17 -12.85
C TRP A 220 -18.00 -12.94 -13.75
N PRO A 221 -18.92 -12.98 -14.74
CA PRO A 221 -19.21 -11.79 -15.54
C PRO A 221 -19.49 -10.62 -14.60
N LEU A 222 -19.23 -9.36 -15.02
CA LEU A 222 -19.68 -8.17 -14.29
C LEU A 222 -21.18 -8.33 -14.04
N GLN A 223 -21.52 -8.84 -12.86
CA GLN A 223 -22.88 -9.14 -12.52
C GLN A 223 -23.50 -7.81 -12.11
N LYS A 224 -24.70 -7.56 -12.64
CA LYS A 224 -25.55 -6.54 -12.06
C LYS A 224 -25.68 -6.85 -10.56
N PRO A 225 -25.58 -5.84 -9.69
CA PRO A 225 -25.77 -6.03 -8.27
C PRO A 225 -27.08 -6.79 -8.04
N SER A 226 -27.07 -7.79 -7.17
CA SER A 226 -28.30 -8.47 -6.79
C SER A 226 -29.21 -7.51 -6.01
N GLN A 227 -30.50 -7.81 -5.91
CA GLN A 227 -31.42 -7.03 -5.07
C GLN A 227 -30.93 -6.94 -3.61
N GLN A 228 -30.22 -7.97 -3.14
CA GLN A 228 -29.61 -7.96 -1.82
C GLN A 228 -28.43 -6.98 -1.74
N ASP A 229 -27.59 -6.91 -2.77
CA ASP A 229 -26.47 -5.97 -2.85
C ASP A 229 -26.96 -4.52 -2.93
N GLU A 230 -28.01 -4.27 -3.71
CA GLU A 230 -28.66 -2.95 -3.81
C GLU A 230 -29.24 -2.53 -2.48
N ARG A 231 -29.90 -3.45 -1.77
CA ARG A 231 -30.45 -3.17 -0.44
C ARG A 231 -29.35 -2.86 0.56
N HIS A 232 -28.28 -3.65 0.62
CA HIS A 232 -27.12 -3.37 1.47
C HIS A 232 -26.50 -2.01 1.16
N THR A 233 -26.27 -1.73 -0.11
CA THR A 233 -25.75 -0.45 -0.58
C THR A 233 -26.65 0.70 -0.14
N ALA A 234 -27.98 0.57 -0.28
CA ALA A 234 -28.91 1.63 0.09
C ALA A 234 -28.85 1.99 1.58
N PHE A 235 -28.87 0.98 2.45
CA PHE A 235 -28.78 1.19 3.90
C PHE A 235 -27.38 1.65 4.34
N HIS A 236 -26.33 1.22 3.63
CA HIS A 236 -24.95 1.66 3.85
C HIS A 236 -24.79 3.16 3.54
N GLU A 237 -25.13 3.58 2.33
CA GLU A 237 -24.99 4.98 1.91
C GLU A 237 -25.93 5.90 2.70
N ALA A 238 -27.14 5.43 3.04
CA ALA A 238 -28.04 6.18 3.92
C ALA A 238 -27.44 6.40 5.32
N GLY A 239 -26.62 5.46 5.81
CA GLY A 239 -25.90 5.62 7.07
C GLY A 239 -24.87 6.76 7.01
N HIS A 240 -24.10 6.83 5.93
CA HIS A 240 -23.20 7.96 5.67
C HIS A 240 -23.98 9.28 5.56
N ALA A 241 -25.02 9.31 4.75
CA ALA A 241 -25.82 10.50 4.49
C ALA A 241 -26.52 11.02 5.76
N LEU A 242 -26.95 10.16 6.68
CA LEU A 242 -27.57 10.58 7.93
C LEU A 242 -26.65 11.50 8.76
N CYS A 243 -25.34 11.26 8.73
CA CYS A 243 -24.34 12.10 9.39
C CYS A 243 -24.23 13.51 8.75
N TYR A 244 -24.69 13.69 7.52
CA TYR A 244 -24.57 14.97 6.80
C TYR A 244 -25.57 16.01 7.33
N ALA A 245 -26.58 15.59 8.09
CA ALA A 245 -27.42 16.50 8.87
C ALA A 245 -26.61 17.34 9.89
N ALA A 246 -25.44 16.87 10.30
CA ALA A 246 -24.57 17.62 11.21
C ALA A 246 -23.69 18.66 10.53
N LEU A 247 -23.65 18.71 9.19
CA LEU A 247 -22.79 19.64 8.47
C LEU A 247 -23.24 21.08 8.60
N GLY A 248 -24.48 21.37 8.99
CA GLY A 248 -25.03 22.71 8.83
C GLY A 248 -25.39 22.97 7.37
N LYS A 249 -24.39 23.04 6.49
CA LYS A 249 -24.54 23.21 5.03
C LYS A 249 -24.22 21.92 4.26
N LEU A 250 -25.16 21.46 3.44
CA LEU A 250 -24.89 20.41 2.46
C LEU A 250 -24.24 21.01 1.18
N PRO A 251 -23.02 20.60 0.77
CA PRO A 251 -22.35 21.12 -0.43
C PRO A 251 -23.21 21.01 -1.69
N ASP A 252 -23.03 21.95 -2.64
CA ASP A 252 -23.90 22.08 -3.82
C ASP A 252 -23.87 20.85 -4.74
N ASN A 253 -22.73 20.15 -4.77
CA ASN A 253 -22.53 18.92 -5.54
C ASN A 253 -22.91 17.64 -4.78
N SER A 254 -23.57 17.75 -3.63
CA SER A 254 -23.95 16.58 -2.84
C SER A 254 -24.97 15.73 -3.56
N ARG A 255 -24.68 14.44 -3.65
CA ARG A 255 -25.59 13.42 -4.16
C ARG A 255 -25.26 12.05 -3.60
N MET A 256 -26.26 11.18 -3.62
CA MET A 256 -26.13 9.75 -3.41
C MET A 256 -26.37 9.04 -4.75
N VAL A 257 -25.52 8.08 -5.11
CA VAL A 257 -25.62 7.35 -6.37
C VAL A 257 -25.39 5.87 -6.15
N MET A 258 -26.28 5.04 -6.69
CA MET A 258 -26.16 3.59 -6.79
C MET A 258 -25.72 3.23 -8.21
N ASN A 259 -24.62 2.49 -8.33
CA ASN A 259 -24.06 2.13 -9.63
C ASN A 259 -24.81 0.94 -10.23
N ASP A 260 -25.02 0.95 -11.55
CA ASP A 260 -25.69 -0.15 -12.29
C ASP A 260 -24.83 -1.41 -12.45
N GLY A 261 -23.58 -1.34 -12.02
CA GLY A 261 -22.60 -2.40 -12.01
C GLY A 261 -21.49 -2.08 -11.01
N THR A 262 -20.65 -3.07 -10.69
CA THR A 262 -19.42 -2.79 -9.96
C THR A 262 -18.51 -1.93 -10.83
N ASP A 263 -18.13 -0.75 -10.36
CA ASP A 263 -17.09 0.03 -11.02
C ASP A 263 -15.75 -0.77 -11.03
N PRO A 264 -14.71 -0.36 -11.77
CA PRO A 264 -13.42 -1.06 -11.77
C PRO A 264 -12.74 -1.17 -10.39
N ARG A 265 -13.28 -0.51 -9.36
CA ARG A 265 -12.83 -0.51 -7.97
C ARG A 265 -13.75 -1.35 -7.07
N GLY A 266 -14.82 -1.94 -7.60
CA GLY A 266 -15.78 -2.76 -6.87
C GLY A 266 -16.80 -1.96 -6.06
N VAL A 267 -17.00 -0.67 -6.35
CA VAL A 267 -17.90 0.22 -5.61
C VAL A 267 -19.32 0.12 -6.16
N LEU A 268 -20.29 -0.17 -5.28
CA LEU A 268 -21.71 -0.35 -5.63
C LEU A 268 -22.54 0.93 -5.46
N GLY A 269 -22.09 1.86 -4.65
CA GLY A 269 -22.71 3.17 -4.46
C GLY A 269 -21.77 4.15 -3.77
N PHE A 270 -22.18 5.40 -3.71
CA PHE A 270 -21.45 6.42 -2.95
C PHE A 270 -22.35 7.59 -2.55
N VAL A 271 -22.03 8.20 -1.41
CA VAL A 271 -22.37 9.60 -1.08
C VAL A 271 -21.18 10.50 -1.42
N THR A 272 -21.45 11.68 -1.98
CA THR A 272 -20.41 12.64 -2.34
C THR A 272 -19.63 13.09 -1.12
N GLY A 273 -18.30 12.89 -1.13
CA GLY A 273 -17.43 13.31 -0.04
C GLY A 273 -17.43 14.83 0.15
N VAL A 274 -17.30 15.23 1.41
CA VAL A 274 -17.27 16.64 1.82
C VAL A 274 -15.84 17.06 2.10
N ASP A 275 -15.46 18.21 1.57
CA ASP A 275 -14.19 18.88 1.85
C ASP A 275 -14.47 20.13 2.70
N GLU A 276 -13.60 20.37 3.69
CA GLU A 276 -13.62 21.59 4.50
C GLU A 276 -13.12 22.81 3.72
N GLY A 277 -12.43 22.60 2.59
CA GLY A 277 -11.87 23.66 1.74
C GLY A 277 -10.62 24.32 2.32
N ASN A 278 -10.24 23.95 3.55
CA ASN A 278 -9.03 24.39 4.23
C ASN A 278 -7.89 23.39 4.01
N ARG A 279 -6.64 23.89 4.00
CA ARG A 279 -5.45 23.02 3.90
C ARG A 279 -5.14 22.25 5.18
N LEU A 280 -5.67 22.70 6.31
CA LEU A 280 -5.55 22.07 7.62
C LEU A 280 -6.95 21.79 8.12
N SER A 281 -7.23 20.53 8.46
CA SER A 281 -8.55 20.14 8.92
C SER A 281 -8.77 20.52 10.37
N SER A 282 -9.97 21.03 10.70
CA SER A 282 -10.35 21.29 12.09
C SER A 282 -10.60 20.00 12.87
N GLN A 283 -10.43 20.06 14.19
CA GLN A 283 -10.71 18.94 15.09
C GLN A 283 -12.15 18.41 14.91
N VAL A 284 -13.13 19.32 14.95
CA VAL A 284 -14.56 18.99 14.84
C VAL A 284 -14.90 18.34 13.49
N PHE A 285 -14.26 18.80 12.40
CA PHE A 285 -14.43 18.17 11.10
C PHE A 285 -13.89 16.75 11.07
N VAL A 286 -12.71 16.50 11.64
CA VAL A 286 -12.14 15.15 11.71
C VAL A 286 -12.98 14.23 12.60
N GLU A 287 -13.52 14.72 13.71
CA GLU A 287 -14.46 13.98 14.56
C GLU A 287 -15.72 13.57 13.81
N TRP A 288 -16.34 14.51 13.10
CA TRP A 288 -17.49 14.25 12.25
C TRP A 288 -17.16 13.23 11.15
N LEU A 289 -16.02 13.40 10.48
CA LEU A 289 -15.60 12.53 9.38
C LEU A 289 -15.36 11.09 9.84
N MET A 290 -14.80 10.91 11.04
CA MET A 290 -14.67 9.59 11.66
C MET A 290 -16.04 8.92 11.88
N LEU A 291 -17.03 9.68 12.36
CA LEU A 291 -18.40 9.16 12.52
C LEU A 291 -19.00 8.77 11.16
N VAL A 292 -18.81 9.58 10.12
CA VAL A 292 -19.26 9.26 8.75
C VAL A 292 -18.69 7.91 8.32
N PHE A 293 -17.39 7.67 8.46
CA PHE A 293 -16.75 6.42 8.02
C PHE A 293 -17.29 5.17 8.74
N LEU A 294 -17.69 5.28 10.01
CA LEU A 294 -18.30 4.17 10.75
C LEU A 294 -19.79 3.98 10.44
N ALA A 295 -20.49 5.03 10.02
CA ALA A 295 -21.94 5.05 9.89
C ALA A 295 -22.47 4.11 8.80
N GLY A 296 -21.72 3.85 7.73
CA GLY A 296 -22.15 2.95 6.65
C GLY A 296 -22.38 1.52 7.13
N LYS A 297 -21.37 0.93 7.79
CA LYS A 297 -21.47 -0.39 8.43
C LYS A 297 -22.59 -0.44 9.47
N MET A 298 -22.78 0.63 10.22
CA MET A 298 -23.83 0.72 11.22
C MET A 298 -25.23 0.77 10.60
N GLY A 299 -25.38 1.48 9.48
CA GLY A 299 -26.60 1.51 8.69
C GLY A 299 -27.01 0.13 8.20
N GLU A 300 -26.08 -0.67 7.70
CA GLU A 300 -26.32 -2.07 7.32
C GLU A 300 -26.80 -2.91 8.52
N MET A 301 -26.10 -2.82 9.66
CA MET A 301 -26.47 -3.55 10.87
C MET A 301 -27.87 -3.20 11.37
N ILE A 302 -28.24 -1.91 11.37
CA ILE A 302 -29.52 -1.44 11.90
C ILE A 302 -30.68 -1.68 10.92
N GLY A 303 -30.43 -1.50 9.63
CA GLY A 303 -31.44 -1.63 8.59
C GLY A 303 -31.71 -3.08 8.16
N ILE A 304 -30.67 -3.92 8.14
CA ILE A 304 -30.72 -5.27 7.57
C ILE A 304 -30.42 -6.35 8.62
N GLY A 305 -29.76 -6.01 9.73
CA GLY A 305 -29.40 -6.95 10.80
C GLY A 305 -28.05 -7.63 10.60
N GLN A 306 -27.34 -7.33 9.52
CA GLN A 306 -26.02 -7.88 9.21
C GLN A 306 -25.20 -6.88 8.40
N ALA A 307 -23.90 -6.86 8.62
CA ALA A 307 -22.95 -6.05 7.87
C ALA A 307 -22.21 -6.88 6.82
N THR A 308 -21.87 -6.23 5.72
CA THR A 308 -21.04 -6.75 4.64
C THR A 308 -19.55 -6.50 4.91
N LEU A 309 -18.70 -7.05 4.05
CA LEU A 309 -17.27 -6.71 4.02
C LEU A 309 -16.97 -5.44 3.20
N GLY A 310 -18.00 -4.76 2.68
CA GLY A 310 -17.87 -3.55 1.85
C GLY A 310 -17.29 -2.35 2.60
N ALA A 311 -17.48 -2.27 3.92
CA ALA A 311 -17.00 -1.18 4.78
C ALA A 311 -15.48 -1.18 5.06
N GLY A 312 -14.70 -2.09 4.44
CA GLY A 312 -13.26 -2.20 4.69
C GLY A 312 -12.48 -0.94 4.30
N SER A 313 -12.90 -0.25 3.24
CA SER A 313 -12.32 1.04 2.83
C SER A 313 -12.56 2.12 3.87
N ASP A 314 -13.78 2.23 4.40
CA ASP A 314 -14.14 3.27 5.36
C ASP A 314 -13.51 3.03 6.72
N HIS A 315 -13.40 1.77 7.16
CA HIS A 315 -12.66 1.46 8.38
C HIS A 315 -11.16 1.81 8.25
N CYS A 316 -10.54 1.60 7.08
CA CYS A 316 -9.17 2.04 6.83
C CYS A 316 -9.03 3.57 6.90
N LYS A 317 -9.97 4.32 6.31
CA LYS A 317 -10.00 5.79 6.38
C LYS A 317 -10.22 6.27 7.82
N TRP A 318 -11.14 5.63 8.54
CA TRP A 318 -11.39 5.87 9.96
C TRP A 318 -10.12 5.70 10.79
N GLN A 319 -9.41 4.56 10.67
CA GLN A 319 -8.16 4.33 11.39
C GLN A 319 -7.11 5.41 11.09
N SER A 320 -7.01 5.84 9.83
CA SER A 320 -6.08 6.91 9.45
C SER A 320 -6.44 8.25 10.12
N ALA A 321 -7.72 8.63 10.07
CA ALA A 321 -8.21 9.85 10.71
C ALA A 321 -8.05 9.80 12.24
N ALA A 322 -8.39 8.67 12.86
CA ALA A 322 -8.27 8.44 14.30
C ALA A 322 -6.82 8.56 14.78
N ARG A 323 -5.86 8.00 14.05
CA ARG A 323 -4.43 8.15 14.38
C ARG A 323 -3.97 9.60 14.31
N GLN A 324 -4.37 10.34 13.27
CA GLN A 324 -4.04 11.76 13.16
C GLN A 324 -4.66 12.57 14.30
N TYR A 325 -5.92 12.31 14.61
CA TYR A 325 -6.65 12.95 15.70
C TYR A 325 -5.98 12.69 17.06
N LEU A 326 -5.71 11.43 17.39
CA LEU A 326 -5.07 11.04 18.65
C LEU A 326 -3.63 11.56 18.77
N SER A 327 -2.89 11.63 17.66
CA SER A 327 -1.53 12.19 17.64
C SER A 327 -1.47 13.67 18.02
N ASN A 328 -2.59 14.39 17.96
CA ASN A 328 -2.73 15.77 18.43
C ASN A 328 -3.21 15.84 19.90
N HIS A 329 -3.27 14.72 20.61
CA HIS A 329 -3.63 14.61 22.02
C HIS A 329 -5.04 15.05 22.40
N TYR A 330 -5.98 15.07 21.45
CA TYR A 330 -7.37 15.45 21.71
C TYR A 330 -8.09 14.48 22.67
N GLU A 331 -7.65 13.23 22.77
CA GLU A 331 -8.21 12.22 23.70
C GLU A 331 -7.10 11.56 24.54
N GLY A 332 -6.20 12.41 25.07
CA GLY A 332 -5.11 12.00 25.95
C GLY A 332 -3.82 11.61 25.22
N ILE A 333 -2.97 10.86 25.91
CA ILE A 333 -1.63 10.54 25.40
C ILE A 333 -1.74 9.46 24.32
N TYR A 334 -1.15 9.75 23.17
CA TYR A 334 -0.98 8.82 22.06
C TYR A 334 0.46 8.91 21.56
N TYR A 335 1.15 7.78 21.51
CA TYR A 335 2.55 7.74 21.11
C TYR A 335 2.65 7.62 19.59
N ILE A 336 3.02 8.69 18.89
CA ILE A 336 3.16 8.69 17.43
C ILE A 336 4.13 7.60 16.96
N GLU A 337 5.22 7.41 17.71
CA GLU A 337 6.23 6.38 17.48
C GLU A 337 6.42 5.56 18.76
N PRO A 338 5.58 4.53 19.02
CA PRO A 338 5.69 3.73 20.23
C PRO A 338 7.01 2.95 20.22
N GLN A 339 7.82 3.10 21.26
CA GLN A 339 9.16 2.53 21.37
C GLN A 339 9.16 1.13 22.00
N ASN A 340 8.08 0.78 22.70
CA ASN A 340 7.95 -0.47 23.43
C ASN A 340 6.52 -1.03 23.36
N LYS A 341 6.36 -2.28 23.81
CA LYS A 341 5.07 -2.97 23.79
C LYS A 341 4.01 -2.29 24.65
N PHE A 342 4.40 -1.68 25.78
CA PHE A 342 3.48 -0.98 26.66
C PHE A 342 2.83 0.22 25.95
N GLU A 343 3.62 1.06 25.28
CA GLU A 343 3.13 2.18 24.50
C GLU A 343 2.25 1.73 23.32
N GLN A 344 2.60 0.61 22.66
CA GLN A 344 1.79 0.06 21.59
C GLN A 344 0.41 -0.41 22.08
N VAL A 345 0.37 -1.15 23.20
CA VAL A 345 -0.89 -1.61 23.82
C VAL A 345 -1.75 -0.42 24.21
N LEU A 346 -1.16 0.63 24.79
CA LEU A 346 -1.90 1.83 25.17
C LEU A 346 -2.51 2.54 23.94
N ASN A 347 -1.76 2.64 22.83
CA ASN A 347 -2.29 3.19 21.58
C ASN A 347 -3.45 2.36 21.01
N ASP A 348 -3.34 1.03 21.05
CA ASP A 348 -4.40 0.12 20.57
C ASP A 348 -5.65 0.26 21.44
N GLU A 349 -5.50 0.34 22.76
CA GLU A 349 -6.59 0.61 23.71
C GLU A 349 -7.25 1.97 23.46
N LYS A 350 -6.46 3.02 23.15
CA LYS A 350 -7.02 4.34 22.80
C LYS A 350 -7.81 4.32 21.50
N LEU A 351 -7.34 3.61 20.47
CA LEU A 351 -8.08 3.47 19.22
C LEU A 351 -9.39 2.72 19.44
N GLN A 352 -9.38 1.61 20.17
CA GLN A 352 -10.57 0.83 20.48
C GLN A 352 -11.58 1.64 21.30
N GLU A 353 -11.10 2.40 22.30
CA GLU A 353 -11.98 3.23 23.12
C GLU A 353 -12.61 4.36 22.30
N LEU A 354 -11.83 5.03 21.43
CA LEU A 354 -12.36 6.05 20.51
C LEU A 354 -13.43 5.47 19.59
N GLU A 355 -13.18 4.29 18.99
CA GLU A 355 -14.17 3.59 18.16
C GLU A 355 -15.45 3.30 18.95
N ARG A 356 -15.30 2.74 20.16
CA ARG A 356 -16.43 2.40 21.03
C ARG A 356 -17.29 3.61 21.36
N LEU A 357 -16.67 4.73 21.74
CA LEU A 357 -17.38 5.98 22.04
C LEU A 357 -18.13 6.52 20.81
N GLN A 358 -17.50 6.46 19.64
CA GLN A 358 -18.12 6.90 18.39
C GLN A 358 -19.28 5.99 17.96
N LEU A 359 -19.15 4.67 18.13
CA LEU A 359 -20.24 3.72 17.88
C LEU A 359 -21.42 3.95 18.83
N VAL A 360 -21.19 4.26 20.10
CA VAL A 360 -22.26 4.66 21.04
C VAL A 360 -22.96 5.93 20.57
N ARG A 361 -22.20 6.93 20.12
CA ARG A 361 -22.76 8.19 19.60
C ARG A 361 -23.57 7.98 18.32
N LEU A 362 -23.09 7.12 17.40
CA LEU A 362 -23.85 6.74 16.22
C LEU A 362 -25.11 5.95 16.60
N GLN A 363 -25.05 5.04 17.58
CA GLN A 363 -26.23 4.32 18.05
C GLN A 363 -27.33 5.28 18.48
N GLN A 364 -26.98 6.31 19.26
CA GLN A 364 -27.92 7.35 19.64
C GLN A 364 -28.47 8.11 18.42
N LEU A 365 -27.63 8.46 17.44
CA LEU A 365 -28.08 9.10 16.20
C LEU A 365 -29.11 8.21 15.47
N PHE A 366 -28.84 6.93 15.29
CA PHE A 366 -29.77 6.03 14.60
C PHE A 366 -31.04 5.77 15.41
N ASP A 367 -30.96 5.67 16.73
CA ASP A 367 -32.13 5.44 17.59
C ASP A 367 -33.09 6.63 17.55
N LEU A 368 -32.57 7.86 17.54
CA LEU A 368 -33.36 9.08 17.40
C LEU A 368 -33.99 9.24 16.00
N ASN A 369 -33.39 8.63 14.97
CA ASN A 369 -33.72 8.91 13.57
C ASN A 369 -34.10 7.67 12.77
N ARG A 370 -34.55 6.60 13.43
CA ARG A 370 -34.80 5.30 12.79
C ARG A 370 -35.75 5.41 11.59
N GLU A 371 -36.82 6.19 11.71
CA GLU A 371 -37.77 6.40 10.63
C GLU A 371 -37.17 7.19 9.47
N VAL A 372 -36.50 8.32 9.75
CA VAL A 372 -35.85 9.16 8.74
C VAL A 372 -34.79 8.37 7.97
N PHE A 373 -33.99 7.58 8.68
CA PHE A 373 -32.98 6.70 8.09
C PHE A 373 -33.60 5.67 7.15
N ARG A 374 -34.67 4.98 7.58
CA ARG A 374 -35.38 4.02 6.74
C ARG A 374 -35.98 4.69 5.50
N ASP A 375 -36.69 5.81 5.69
CA ASP A 375 -37.33 6.54 4.58
C ASP A 375 -36.29 7.00 3.54
N LEU A 376 -35.12 7.48 3.99
CA LEU A 376 -34.00 7.87 3.13
C LEU A 376 -33.43 6.67 2.36
N ALA A 377 -33.19 5.54 3.04
CA ALA A 377 -32.67 4.32 2.42
C ALA A 377 -33.65 3.76 1.38
N GLU A 378 -34.95 3.75 1.68
CA GLU A 378 -36.00 3.29 0.76
C GLU A 378 -36.13 4.23 -0.46
N ALA A 379 -36.09 5.54 -0.25
CA ALA A 379 -36.09 6.52 -1.34
C ALA A 379 -34.87 6.35 -2.25
N PHE A 380 -33.68 6.14 -1.66
CA PHE A 380 -32.46 5.91 -2.41
C PHE A 380 -32.48 4.57 -3.17
N LEU A 381 -32.98 3.50 -2.55
CA LEU A 381 -33.16 2.21 -3.21
C LEU A 381 -34.11 2.31 -4.42
N ALA A 382 -35.18 3.09 -4.30
CA ALA A 382 -36.17 3.26 -5.37
C ALA A 382 -35.65 4.15 -6.52
N LYS A 383 -35.00 5.28 -6.20
CA LYS A 383 -34.56 6.25 -7.21
C LYS A 383 -33.17 5.99 -7.76
N ARG A 384 -32.33 5.23 -7.06
CA ARG A 384 -30.90 4.97 -7.35
C ARG A 384 -30.00 6.20 -7.33
N VAL A 385 -30.55 7.40 -7.52
CA VAL A 385 -29.87 8.68 -7.38
C VAL A 385 -30.75 9.59 -6.53
N LEU A 386 -30.15 10.23 -5.54
CA LEU A 386 -30.75 11.33 -4.80
C LEU A 386 -29.83 12.53 -4.92
N GLU A 387 -30.33 13.59 -5.57
CA GLU A 387 -29.62 14.86 -5.65
C GLU A 387 -29.78 15.66 -4.35
N ARG A 388 -28.93 16.68 -4.15
CA ARG A 388 -28.95 17.57 -2.97
C ARG A 388 -30.35 17.99 -2.55
N SER A 389 -31.16 18.50 -3.48
CA SER A 389 -32.52 18.97 -3.22
C SER A 389 -33.47 17.88 -2.72
N GLU A 390 -33.21 16.63 -3.08
CA GLU A 390 -34.02 15.48 -2.68
C GLU A 390 -33.54 14.89 -1.34
N MET A 391 -32.26 15.06 -0.99
CA MET A 391 -31.71 14.66 0.30
C MET A 391 -32.15 15.60 1.44
N ILE A 392 -32.21 16.91 1.16
CA ILE A 392 -32.52 17.96 2.16
C ILE A 392 -33.80 17.66 2.97
N PRO A 393 -34.95 17.29 2.37
CA PRO A 393 -36.17 16.97 3.12
C PRO A 393 -36.02 15.85 4.15
N PHE A 394 -35.15 14.86 3.90
CA PHE A 394 -34.85 13.81 4.87
C PHE A 394 -33.93 14.34 5.96
N LEU A 395 -32.83 14.99 5.59
CA LEU A 395 -31.82 15.49 6.53
C LEU A 395 -32.38 16.56 7.47
N ALA A 396 -33.34 17.37 7.02
CA ALA A 396 -34.02 18.37 7.85
C ALA A 396 -34.86 17.77 8.99
N ARG A 397 -35.26 16.50 8.88
CA ARG A 397 -35.99 15.78 9.94
C ARG A 397 -35.07 15.14 10.97
N VAL A 398 -33.75 15.18 10.76
CA VAL A 398 -32.79 14.50 11.62
C VAL A 398 -32.59 15.26 12.93
N THR A 399 -32.77 14.54 14.04
CA THR A 399 -32.46 15.01 15.39
C THR A 399 -31.05 14.56 15.78
N LEU A 400 -30.12 15.50 15.91
CA LEU A 400 -28.75 15.18 16.31
C LEU A 400 -28.68 14.93 17.83
N PRO A 401 -27.96 13.88 18.28
CA PRO A 401 -27.63 13.70 19.69
C PRO A 401 -26.89 14.91 20.27
N GLU A 402 -26.96 15.06 21.59
CA GLU A 402 -26.17 16.06 22.30
C GLU A 402 -24.67 15.84 22.05
N GLY A 403 -23.93 16.93 21.80
CA GLY A 403 -22.49 16.88 21.55
C GLY A 403 -22.08 16.19 20.23
N PHE A 404 -23.02 15.94 19.31
CA PHE A 404 -22.66 15.47 17.97
C PHE A 404 -21.87 16.57 17.23
N PRO A 405 -20.71 16.27 16.60
CA PRO A 405 -19.84 17.29 16.01
C PRO A 405 -20.48 17.98 14.81
N ARG A 406 -20.44 19.32 14.80
CA ARG A 406 -21.08 20.20 13.79
C ARG A 406 -20.04 21.06 13.08
N PRO A 407 -19.35 20.56 12.05
CA PRO A 407 -18.19 21.25 11.48
C PRO A 407 -18.51 22.61 10.83
N PHE A 408 -19.71 22.79 10.25
CA PHE A 408 -20.13 24.10 9.72
C PHE A 408 -21.35 24.70 10.44
N GLY A 409 -21.60 24.28 11.69
CA GLY A 409 -22.69 24.80 12.53
C GLY A 409 -24.03 24.06 12.39
N ASP A 410 -25.11 24.72 12.83
CA ASP A 410 -26.44 24.10 12.95
C ASP A 410 -27.19 24.01 11.62
N PHE A 411 -27.87 22.88 11.38
CA PHE A 411 -28.62 22.60 10.16
C PHE A 411 -29.84 23.51 9.94
N SER A 412 -30.40 24.08 11.02
CA SER A 412 -31.60 24.93 10.99
C SER A 412 -31.47 26.22 10.16
N VAL A 413 -30.26 26.54 9.69
CA VAL A 413 -29.97 27.73 8.90
C VAL A 413 -30.26 27.53 7.39
N PHE A 414 -30.56 26.32 6.91
CA PHE A 414 -30.62 26.00 5.47
C PHE A 414 -32.02 25.80 4.85
N CYS A 415 -33.11 26.20 5.51
CA CYS A 415 -34.42 26.27 4.81
C CYS A 415 -34.48 27.38 3.74
N HIS A 416 -33.55 28.35 3.79
CA HIS A 416 -33.56 29.52 2.93
C HIS A 416 -32.13 29.90 2.57
N ASP A 417 -31.58 29.33 1.50
CA ASP A 417 -30.63 29.96 0.57
C ASP A 417 -30.43 29.08 -0.67
#